data_AF-A0A527ZAC5-F1
#
_entry.id   AF-A0A527ZAC5-F1
#
_cell.length_a   1.000
_cell.length_b   1.000
_cell.length_c   1.000
_cell.angle_alpha   90.00
_cell.angle_beta   90.00
_cell.angle_gamma   90.00
#
_symmetry.space_group_name_H-M   'P 1'
#
loop_
_entity.id
_entity.type
_entity.pdbx_description
1 polymer ?
#
loop_
_entity_poly.entity_id
_entity_poly.type
_entity_poly.pdbx_seq_one_letter_code
_entity_poly.pdbx_strand_id
1 'polypeptide(L)' 'DERPEIVDLAHLRANPTTAVSVRISKQLKKRGWSFVGPTTVYAFMQAMGLVNDHLEGCVCREQVEAERKAFKRPK' A
#
# COMPACT_ATOMS: atom_id res chain seq x y z
N ASP A 1 6.72 8.18 7.11
CA ASP A 1 6.81 9.59 6.71
C ASP A 1 5.78 9.96 5.64
N GLU A 2 5.59 9.16 4.58
CA GLU A 2 4.60 9.49 3.51
C GLU A 2 3.16 9.02 3.74
N ARG A 3 2.90 8.14 4.72
CA ARG A 3 1.55 7.64 5.05
C ARG A 3 1.16 8.06 6.47
N PRO A 4 -0.08 8.52 6.69
CA PRO A 4 -0.57 8.87 8.01
C PRO A 4 -0.72 7.62 8.88
N GLU A 5 -0.71 7.80 10.20
CA GLU A 5 -1.05 6.72 11.14
C GLU A 5 -2.51 6.29 11.02
N ILE A 6 -3.38 7.22 10.64
CA ILE A 6 -4.81 7.02 10.43
C ILE A 6 -5.14 7.33 8.98
N VAL A 7 -5.69 6.34 8.27
CA VAL A 7 -6.19 6.52 6.90
C VAL A 7 -7.68 6.82 6.97
N ASP A 8 -8.05 8.05 6.62
CA ASP A 8 -9.44 8.44 6.41
C ASP A 8 -9.78 8.50 4.91
N LEU A 9 -11.07 8.72 4.62
CA LEU A 9 -11.56 8.72 3.25
C LEU A 9 -11.02 9.90 2.42
N ALA A 10 -10.76 11.05 3.06
CA ALA A 10 -10.23 12.23 2.38
C ALA A 10 -8.79 11.97 1.95
N HIS A 11 -7.96 11.45 2.86
CA HIS A 11 -6.59 11.07 2.59
C HIS A 11 -6.50 10.01 1.50
N LEU A 12 -7.30 8.93 1.61
CA LEU A 12 -7.28 7.84 0.63
C LEU A 12 -7.61 8.34 -0.78
N ARG A 13 -8.58 9.25 -0.92
CA ARG A 13 -8.96 9.83 -2.22
C ARG A 13 -7.93 10.80 -2.78
N ALA A 14 -7.31 11.61 -1.93
CA ALA A 14 -6.35 12.62 -2.35
C ALA A 14 -4.99 12.02 -2.76
N ASN A 15 -4.68 10.79 -2.33
CA ASN A 15 -3.36 10.19 -2.47
C ASN A 15 -3.40 8.85 -3.23
N PRO A 16 -3.65 8.86 -4.55
CA PRO A 16 -3.72 7.64 -5.36
C PRO A 16 -2.34 6.99 -5.63
N THR A 17 -1.25 7.60 -5.15
CA THR A 17 0.13 7.14 -5.32
C THR A 17 0.97 7.52 -4.11
N THR A 18 2.09 6.82 -3.92
CA THR A 18 3.13 7.18 -2.95
C THR A 18 4.48 7.31 -3.65
N ALA A 19 5.48 7.96 -3.05
CA ALA A 19 6.80 7.99 -3.69
C ALA A 19 7.40 6.58 -3.79
N VAL A 20 7.06 5.69 -2.85
CA VAL A 20 7.38 4.25 -2.93
C VAL A 20 6.77 3.63 -4.20
N SER A 21 5.47 3.83 -4.46
CA SER A 21 4.82 3.23 -5.65
C SER A 21 5.38 3.79 -6.95
N VAL A 22 5.76 5.08 -6.99
CA VAL A 22 6.48 5.70 -8.11
C VAL A 22 7.83 5.05 -8.34
N ARG A 23 8.63 4.84 -7.28
CA ARG A 23 9.94 4.18 -7.38
C ARG A 23 9.80 2.74 -7.88
N ILE A 24 8.86 1.97 -7.33
CA ILE A 24 8.61 0.57 -7.75
C ILE A 24 8.12 0.53 -9.20
N SER A 25 7.17 1.38 -9.59
CA SER A 25 6.69 1.51 -10.98
C SER A 25 7.86 1.74 -11.95
N LYS A 26 8.77 2.66 -11.64
CA LYS A 26 9.95 2.93 -12.47
C LYS A 26 10.87 1.70 -12.58
N GLN A 27 11.08 0.97 -11.49
CA GLN A 27 11.92 -0.23 -11.49
C GLN A 27 11.29 -1.38 -12.27
N LEU A 28 9.97 -1.60 -12.14
CA LEU A 28 9.25 -2.62 -12.89
C LEU A 28 9.26 -2.32 -14.40
N LYS A 29 9.03 -1.06 -14.80
CA LYS A 29 9.14 -0.64 -16.21
C LYS A 29 10.54 -0.91 -16.78
N LYS A 30 11.59 -0.58 -16.01
CA LYS A 30 12.99 -0.89 -16.41
C LYS A 30 13.25 -2.38 -16.59
N ARG A 31 12.51 -3.24 -15.90
CA ARG A 31 12.58 -4.70 -16.02
C ARG A 31 11.65 -5.27 -17.12
N GLY A 32 11.06 -4.42 -17.96
CA GLY A 32 10.23 -4.83 -19.09
C GLY A 32 8.75 -5.02 -18.80
N TRP A 33 8.27 -4.66 -17.60
CA TRP A 33 6.85 -4.80 -17.26
C TRP A 33 6.02 -3.68 -17.89
N SER A 34 4.84 -4.05 -18.42
CA SER A 34 3.82 -3.13 -18.93
C SER A 34 2.67 -2.97 -17.92
N PHE A 35 1.83 -1.94 -18.07
CA PHE A 35 0.67 -1.65 -17.20
C PHE A 35 0.96 -1.45 -15.71
N VAL A 36 2.22 -1.21 -15.34
CA VAL A 36 2.68 -1.00 -13.96
C VAL A 36 2.81 0.50 -13.64
N GLY A 37 1.77 1.30 -13.88
CA GLY A 37 1.75 2.72 -13.49
C GLY A 37 1.80 2.91 -11.97
N PRO A 38 2.23 4.07 -11.44
CA PRO A 38 2.35 4.28 -9.99
C PRO A 38 1.06 4.04 -9.19
N THR A 39 -0.11 4.37 -9.75
CA THR A 39 -1.43 4.10 -9.14
C THR A 39 -1.72 2.60 -9.10
N THR A 40 -1.51 1.90 -10.21
CA THR A 40 -1.65 0.44 -10.28
C THR A 40 -0.73 -0.27 -9.28
N VAL A 41 0.51 0.20 -9.17
CA VAL A 41 1.48 -0.34 -8.20
C VAL A 41 1.04 -0.05 -6.77
N TYR A 42 0.49 1.13 -6.49
CA TYR A 42 -0.01 1.44 -5.14
C TYR A 42 -1.22 0.58 -4.78
N ALA A 43 -2.18 0.43 -5.69
CA ALA A 43 -3.32 -0.46 -5.52
C ALA A 43 -2.86 -1.93 -5.31
N PHE A 44 -1.85 -2.38 -6.03
CA PHE A 44 -1.23 -3.69 -5.80
C PHE A 44 -0.62 -3.80 -4.40
N MET A 45 0.09 -2.77 -3.93
CA MET A 45 0.65 -2.75 -2.58
C MET A 45 -0.44 -2.85 -1.50
N GLN A 46 -1.58 -2.21 -1.72
CA GLN A 46 -2.74 -2.30 -0.83
C GLN A 46 -3.36 -3.70 -0.86
N ALA A 47 -3.64 -4.23 -2.05
CA ALA A 47 -4.27 -5.53 -2.22
C ALA A 47 -3.42 -6.70 -1.66
N MET A 48 -2.10 -6.63 -1.82
CA MET A 48 -1.18 -7.66 -1.33
C MET A 48 -0.81 -7.50 0.15
N GLY A 49 -1.37 -6.51 0.84
CA GLY A 49 -1.01 -6.24 2.23
C GLY A 49 0.45 -5.83 2.41
N LEU A 50 1.09 -5.20 1.42
CA LEU A 50 2.38 -4.53 1.63
C LEU A 50 2.18 -3.29 2.52
N VAL A 51 1.04 -2.64 2.37
CA VAL A 51 0.54 -1.57 3.25
C VAL A 51 -0.82 -1.98 3.84
N ASN A 52 -1.18 -1.40 4.98
CA ASN A 52 -2.50 -1.54 5.58
C ASN A 52 -3.17 -0.16 5.54
N ASP A 53 -3.94 0.08 4.50
CA ASP A 53 -4.66 1.34 4.29
C ASP A 53 -6.18 1.17 4.45
N HIS A 54 -6.60 0.15 5.21
CA HIS A 54 -7.99 0.07 5.66
C HIS A 54 -8.36 1.36 6.39
N LEU A 55 -9.57 1.87 6.14
CA LEU A 55 -10.08 3.08 6.76
C LEU A 55 -10.17 2.94 8.29
N GLU A 56 -10.07 4.05 9.00
CA GLU A 56 -10.43 4.11 10.43
C GLU A 56 -11.85 3.59 10.67
N GLY A 57 -12.02 2.75 11.70
CA GLY A 57 -13.29 2.05 11.96
C GLY A 57 -13.64 0.92 11.00
N CYS A 58 -12.78 0.56 10.03
CA CYS A 58 -12.99 -0.64 9.22
C CYS A 58 -12.90 -1.90 10.11
N VAL A 59 -13.92 -2.77 10.02
CA VAL A 59 -14.02 -4.02 10.80
C VAL A 59 -12.79 -4.92 10.71
N CYS A 60 -12.05 -4.86 9.60
CA CYS A 60 -10.86 -5.69 9.40
C CYS A 60 -9.56 -5.02 9.87
N ARG A 61 -9.53 -3.70 10.10
CA ARG A 61 -8.27 -2.96 10.23
C ARG A 61 -7.44 -3.44 11.41
N GLU A 62 -8.05 -3.57 12.59
CA GLU A 62 -7.36 -3.97 13.82
C GLU A 62 -6.85 -5.41 13.73
N GLN A 63 -7.68 -6.32 13.23
CA GLN A 63 -7.29 -7.71 13.02
C GLN A 63 -6.10 -7.82 12.06
N VAL A 64 -6.15 -7.13 10.92
CA VAL A 64 -5.06 -7.12 9.93
C VAL A 64 -3.79 -6.53 10.52
N GLU A 65 -3.86 -5.46 11.32
CA GLU A 65 -2.67 -4.93 12.00
C GLU A 65 -2.07 -5.92 13.00
N ALA A 66 -2.91 -6.62 13.77
CA ALA A 66 -2.43 -7.64 14.70
C ALA A 66 -1.71 -8.79 13.96
N GLU A 67 -2.30 -9.28 12.86
CA GLU A 67 -1.70 -10.32 12.02
C GLU A 67 -0.38 -9.86 11.39
N ARG A 68 -0.32 -8.62 10.89
CA ARG A 68 0.91 -8.02 10.34
C ARG A 68 2.03 -7.93 11.36
N LYS A 69 1.71 -7.54 12.61
CA LYS A 69 2.68 -7.49 13.71
C LYS A 69 3.17 -8.88 14.12
N ALA A 70 2.29 -9.88 14.08
CA ALA A 70 2.63 -11.26 14.38
C ALA A 70 3.41 -11.97 13.25
N PHE A 71 3.32 -11.47 12.02
CA PHE A 71 3.94 -12.10 10.85
C PHE A 71 5.46 -12.11 10.92
N LYS A 72 6.05 -13.30 11.01
CA LYS A 72 7.49 -13.53 10.92
C LYS A 72 7.89 -13.71 9.46
N ARG A 73 8.66 -12.77 8.92
CA ARG A 73 9.14 -12.83 7.54
C ARG A 73 10.08 -14.04 7.37
N PRO A 74 9.91 -14.84 6.29
CA PRO A 74 10.89 -15.85 5.92
C PRO A 74 12.28 -15.22 5.76
N LYS A 75 13.32 -15.95 6.18
CA LYS A 75 14.72 -15.56 6.00
C LYS A 75 15.22 -15.95 4.63
#